data_AF-A0AAW2BLZ7-F1
#
_entry.id   AF-A0AAW2BLZ7-F1
#
_cell.length_a   1.000
_cell.length_b   1.000
_cell.length_c   1.000
_cell.angle_alpha   90.00
_cell.angle_beta   90.00
_cell.angle_gamma   90.00
#
_symmetry.space_group_name_H-M   'P 1'
#
loop_
_entity.id
_entity.type
_entity.pdbx_description
1 polymer ?
#
loop_
_entity_poly.entity_id
_entity_poly.type
_entity_poly.pdbx_seq_one_letter_code
_entity_poly.pdbx_strand_id
1 'polypeptide(L)'
;MGQCSNPKGKKPAHSDTSTGKKRKAGSLDRATNTIMEFMEMSRKRCSDKESESQKTIESTSMHDPFSMAKAVAILNTILDVDDYTLFKVLNELHKLESRVAFITLNSERRRGWMDLVSSLP
;
A
#
# COMPACT_ATOMS: atom_id res chain seq x y z
N MET A 1 -10.63 79.53 -44.53
CA MET A 1 -10.54 78.38 -45.46
C MET A 1 -9.53 77.40 -44.86
N GLY A 2 -9.80 76.14 -44.54
CA GLY A 2 -10.98 75.29 -44.67
C GLY A 2 -10.88 74.14 -43.64
N GLN A 3 -12.02 73.52 -43.36
CA GLN A 3 -12.14 72.30 -42.53
C GLN A 3 -11.68 71.05 -43.30
N CYS A 4 -11.45 69.96 -42.55
CA CYS A 4 -11.62 68.52 -42.87
C CYS A 4 -10.47 67.71 -42.21
N SER A 5 -10.58 66.51 -41.65
CA SER A 5 -11.68 65.60 -41.26
C SER A 5 -10.99 64.37 -40.61
N ASN A 6 -11.59 63.74 -39.60
CA ASN A 6 -11.14 62.44 -39.04
C ASN A 6 -11.55 61.26 -39.95
N PRO A 7 -10.91 60.07 -39.89
CA PRO A 7 -11.52 58.97 -39.11
C PRO A 7 -10.60 57.85 -38.52
N LYS A 8 -11.04 57.36 -37.33
CA LYS A 8 -11.10 55.98 -36.77
C LYS A 8 -9.90 55.00 -36.83
N GLY A 9 -9.52 54.49 -35.64
CA GLY A 9 -8.88 53.17 -35.49
C GLY A 9 -8.55 52.70 -34.05
N LYS A 10 -9.50 51.98 -33.41
CA LYS A 10 -9.37 50.85 -32.44
C LYS A 10 -8.54 50.98 -31.12
N LYS A 11 -9.25 50.79 -29.98
CA LYS A 11 -8.85 50.43 -28.58
C LYS A 11 -8.13 49.06 -28.49
N PRO A 12 -7.42 48.62 -27.39
CA PRO A 12 -7.81 48.66 -25.95
C PRO A 12 -6.69 49.00 -24.94
N ALA A 13 -6.97 49.72 -23.84
CA ALA A 13 -7.34 49.23 -22.49
C ALA A 13 -6.23 48.44 -21.74
N HIS A 14 -5.63 49.06 -20.72
CA HIS A 14 -5.61 48.57 -19.33
C HIS A 14 -4.86 49.58 -18.44
N SER A 15 -5.54 50.12 -17.43
CA SER A 15 -4.92 50.88 -16.35
C SER A 15 -4.32 49.92 -15.33
N ASP A 16 -3.01 49.98 -15.18
CA ASP A 16 -2.26 49.16 -14.24
C ASP A 16 -2.28 49.73 -12.81
N THR A 17 -2.13 48.79 -11.88
CA THR A 17 -1.74 48.94 -10.47
C THR A 17 -2.84 49.28 -9.43
N SER A 18 -3.61 48.24 -9.11
CA SER A 18 -3.54 47.53 -7.81
C SER A 18 -3.64 48.36 -6.52
N THR A 19 -4.86 48.53 -6.04
CA THR A 19 -5.17 48.73 -4.61
C THR A 19 -5.18 47.38 -3.89
N GLY A 20 -4.03 47.01 -3.32
CA GLY A 20 -3.83 45.78 -2.55
C GLY A 20 -4.45 45.83 -1.15
N LYS A 21 -5.65 45.26 -1.04
CA LYS A 21 -6.49 44.98 0.14
C LYS A 21 -5.73 44.33 1.31
N LYS A 22 -5.98 44.82 2.55
CA LYS A 22 -5.56 44.22 3.84
C LYS A 22 -5.77 42.69 3.84
N ARG A 23 -4.69 41.92 4.09
CA ARG A 23 -4.76 40.46 4.21
C ARG A 23 -5.49 40.06 5.50
N LYS A 24 -6.38 39.08 5.35
CA LYS A 24 -7.33 38.55 6.33
C LYS A 24 -6.59 37.60 7.29
N ALA A 25 -6.32 38.07 8.51
CA ALA A 25 -5.74 37.29 9.60
C ALA A 25 -6.77 36.31 10.21
N GLY A 26 -7.21 35.32 9.44
CA GLY A 26 -8.18 34.32 9.92
C GLY A 26 -8.06 32.94 9.28
N SER A 27 -7.08 32.72 8.39
CA SER A 27 -6.90 31.45 7.69
C SER A 27 -6.06 30.43 8.48
N LEU A 28 -5.11 30.90 9.30
CA LEU A 28 -4.18 30.04 10.04
C LEU A 28 -4.89 29.35 11.21
N ASP A 29 -5.78 30.07 11.87
CA ASP A 29 -6.53 29.61 13.04
C ASP A 29 -7.48 28.46 12.67
N ARG A 30 -8.16 28.58 11.52
CA ARG A 30 -9.05 27.53 11.00
C ARG A 30 -8.31 26.23 10.66
N ALA A 31 -7.16 26.33 10.00
CA ALA A 31 -6.37 25.15 9.65
C ALA A 31 -5.81 24.44 10.89
N THR A 32 -5.38 25.23 11.88
CA THR A 32 -4.88 24.70 13.16
C THR A 32 -5.98 23.98 13.93
N ASN A 33 -7.19 24.55 13.99
CA ASN A 33 -8.34 23.91 14.62
C ASN A 33 -8.70 22.58 13.94
N THR A 34 -8.72 22.53 12.60
CA THR A 34 -9.00 21.28 11.87
C THR A 34 -7.95 20.19 12.13
N ILE A 35 -6.67 20.54 12.23
CA ILE A 35 -5.59 19.58 12.56
C ILE A 35 -5.76 19.06 13.99
N MET A 36 -6.10 19.96 14.93
CA MET A 36 -6.30 19.60 16.33
C MET A 36 -7.52 18.69 16.52
N GLU A 37 -8.64 18.98 15.86
CA GLU A 37 -9.84 18.14 15.83
C GLU A 37 -9.55 16.76 15.23
N PHE A 38 -8.78 16.68 14.14
CA PHE A 38 -8.38 15.40 13.54
C PHE A 38 -7.53 14.55 14.48
N MET A 39 -6.58 15.17 15.20
CA MET A 39 -5.76 14.49 16.19
C MET A 39 -6.57 14.02 17.41
N GLU A 40 -7.54 14.81 17.87
CA GLU A 40 -8.43 14.45 18.97
C GLU A 40 -9.37 13.29 18.59
N MET A 41 -9.97 13.33 17.40
CA MET A 41 -10.77 12.22 16.86
C MET A 41 -9.94 10.94 16.65
N SER A 42 -8.64 11.06 16.40
CA SER A 42 -7.74 9.91 16.22
C SER A 42 -7.30 9.30 17.55
N ARG A 43 -7.06 10.13 18.58
CA ARG A 43 -6.77 9.64 19.94
C ARG A 43 -7.96 8.91 20.56
N LYS A 44 -9.19 9.44 20.39
CA LYS A 44 -10.41 8.80 20.90
C LYS A 44 -10.67 7.42 20.28
N ARG A 45 -10.20 7.18 19.06
CA ARG A 45 -10.26 5.86 18.38
C ARG A 45 -9.13 4.90 18.80
N CYS A 46 -8.07 5.40 19.43
CA CYS A 46 -6.96 4.59 19.92
C CYS A 46 -7.06 4.28 21.42
N SER A 47 -7.78 5.09 22.20
CA SER A 47 -7.88 4.94 23.66
C SER A 47 -8.86 3.84 24.12
N ASP A 48 -9.75 3.34 23.25
CA ASP A 48 -10.68 2.24 23.59
C ASP A 48 -10.00 0.85 23.58
N LYS A 49 -8.67 0.77 23.48
CA LYS A 49 -7.91 -0.50 23.45
C LYS A 49 -6.84 -0.64 24.52
N GLU A 50 -6.77 0.27 25.50
CA GLU A 50 -5.78 0.18 26.59
C GLU A 50 -6.29 -0.45 27.88
N SER A 51 -7.50 -1.00 27.87
CA SER A 51 -7.99 -1.81 28.98
C SER A 51 -8.38 -3.18 28.48
N GLU A 52 -7.57 -4.17 28.88
CA GLU A 52 -7.92 -5.59 28.87
C GLU A 52 -7.90 -6.28 27.50
N SER A 53 -6.77 -6.90 27.15
CA SER A 53 -6.70 -8.35 26.95
C SER A 53 -5.42 -8.76 26.21
N GLN A 54 -4.70 -9.71 26.79
CA GLN A 54 -4.16 -10.82 26.01
C GLN A 54 -5.32 -11.52 25.32
N LYS A 55 -5.80 -10.96 24.21
CA LYS A 55 -6.47 -11.72 23.18
C LYS A 55 -5.73 -11.41 21.91
N THR A 56 -4.91 -12.38 21.52
CA THR A 56 -4.72 -12.76 20.12
C THR A 56 -5.96 -12.34 19.34
N ILE A 57 -5.88 -11.20 18.68
CA ILE A 57 -6.85 -10.84 17.67
C ILE A 57 -6.52 -11.81 16.54
N GLU A 58 -7.16 -12.98 16.55
CA GLU A 58 -7.55 -13.68 15.34
C GLU A 58 -8.42 -12.69 14.56
N SER A 59 -7.73 -11.74 13.92
CA SER A 59 -8.21 -11.19 12.68
C SER A 59 -8.41 -12.43 11.84
N THR A 60 -9.66 -12.70 11.50
CA THR A 60 -10.07 -13.62 10.44
C THR A 60 -9.40 -13.16 9.15
N SER A 61 -8.09 -13.38 9.06
CA SER A 61 -7.35 -13.46 7.85
C SER A 61 -8.04 -14.62 7.14
N MET A 62 -8.75 -14.29 6.06
CA MET A 62 -8.91 -15.26 4.98
C MET A 62 -7.50 -15.81 4.74
N HIS A 63 -7.19 -16.96 5.32
CA HIS A 63 -5.85 -17.52 5.32
C HIS A 63 -5.48 -17.65 3.85
N ASP A 64 -4.46 -16.89 3.42
CA ASP A 64 -3.97 -16.96 2.06
C ASP A 64 -3.70 -18.44 1.75
N PRO A 65 -4.45 -19.05 0.79
CA PRO A 65 -4.35 -20.46 0.49
C PRO A 65 -2.95 -20.83 -0.02
N PHE A 66 -2.15 -19.85 -0.43
CA PHE A 66 -0.79 -19.98 -0.94
C PHE A 66 0.27 -19.33 -0.04
N SER A 67 -0.07 -19.11 1.23
CA SER A 67 0.84 -18.56 2.23
C SER A 67 2.07 -19.44 2.45
N MET A 68 3.19 -18.81 2.80
CA MET A 68 4.43 -19.51 3.14
C MET A 68 4.23 -20.49 4.31
N ALA A 69 3.47 -20.10 5.32
CA ALA A 69 3.15 -20.95 6.47
C ALA A 69 2.49 -22.27 6.04
N LYS A 70 1.55 -22.22 5.09
CA LYS A 70 0.90 -23.42 4.55
C LYS A 70 1.85 -24.26 3.70
N ALA A 71 2.71 -23.64 2.89
CA ALA A 71 3.73 -24.35 2.12
C ALA A 71 4.70 -25.12 3.04
N VAL A 72 5.19 -24.46 4.11
CA VAL A 72 6.09 -25.08 5.09
C VAL A 72 5.39 -26.20 5.86
N ALA A 73 4.14 -26.00 6.25
CA ALA A 73 3.36 -27.06 6.91
C ALA A 73 3.25 -28.31 6.04
N ILE A 74 2.99 -28.16 4.74
CA ILE A 74 2.96 -29.28 3.78
C ILE A 74 4.36 -29.91 3.62
N LEU A 75 5.40 -29.09 3.48
CA LEU A 75 6.77 -29.58 3.32
C LEU A 75 7.21 -30.46 4.50
N ASN A 76 6.87 -30.06 5.73
CA ASN A 76 7.16 -30.82 6.93
C ASN A 76 6.39 -32.16 7.03
N THR A 77 5.34 -32.37 6.21
CA THR A 77 4.67 -33.68 6.14
C THR A 77 5.40 -34.69 5.26
N ILE A 78 6.39 -34.25 4.47
CA ILE A 78 7.16 -35.10 3.57
C ILE A 78 8.34 -35.66 4.37
N LEU A 79 8.30 -36.97 4.62
CA LEU A 79 9.39 -37.69 5.28
C LEU A 79 10.57 -37.89 4.33
N ASP A 80 11.76 -38.18 4.87
CA ASP A 80 12.97 -38.55 4.11
C ASP A 80 13.39 -37.49 3.06
N VAL A 81 13.53 -36.25 3.51
CA VAL A 81 14.07 -35.13 2.74
C VAL A 81 15.35 -34.70 3.45
N ASP A 82 16.48 -34.69 2.74
CA ASP A 82 17.74 -34.21 3.30
C ASP A 82 17.73 -32.69 3.49
N ASP A 83 18.53 -32.18 4.42
CA ASP A 83 18.56 -30.76 4.77
C ASP A 83 18.89 -29.86 3.57
N TYR A 84 19.75 -30.32 2.66
CA TYR A 84 20.13 -29.53 1.48
C TYR A 84 18.95 -29.37 0.51
N THR A 85 18.26 -30.46 0.20
CA THR A 85 17.02 -30.43 -0.58
C THR A 85 15.95 -29.59 0.11
N LEU A 86 15.80 -29.72 1.43
CA LEU A 86 14.85 -28.93 2.22
C LEU A 86 15.12 -27.43 2.07
N PHE A 87 16.36 -26.98 2.23
CA PHE A 87 16.72 -25.56 2.08
C PHE A 87 16.53 -25.04 0.65
N LYS A 88 16.90 -25.82 -0.37
CA LYS A 88 16.64 -25.45 -1.77
C LYS A 88 15.16 -25.28 -2.05
N VAL A 89 14.34 -26.22 -1.60
CA VAL A 89 12.89 -26.18 -1.76
C VAL A 89 12.29 -25.00 -1.00
N LEU A 90 12.70 -24.75 0.24
CA LEU A 90 12.28 -23.57 0.99
C LEU A 90 12.60 -22.26 0.28
N ASN A 91 13.81 -22.15 -0.27
CA ASN A 91 14.22 -20.98 -1.05
C ASN A 91 13.34 -20.81 -2.30
N GLU A 92 13.05 -21.91 -3.01
CA GLU A 92 12.18 -21.89 -4.20
C GLU A 92 10.74 -21.49 -3.83
N LEU A 93 10.24 -21.91 -2.67
CA LEU A 93 8.94 -21.53 -2.14
C LEU A 93 8.87 -20.04 -1.73
N HIS A 94 9.94 -19.25 -1.80
CA HIS A 94 9.76 -17.78 -1.71
C HIS A 94 9.10 -17.21 -2.96
N LYS A 95 9.22 -17.88 -4.12
CA LYS A 95 8.53 -17.51 -5.36
C LYS A 95 7.06 -17.93 -5.29
N LEU A 96 6.16 -16.98 -5.55
CA LEU A 96 4.72 -17.20 -5.44
C LEU A 96 4.24 -18.32 -6.37
N GLU A 97 4.70 -18.34 -7.62
CA GLU A 97 4.33 -19.36 -8.62
C GLU A 97 4.73 -20.76 -8.16
N SER A 98 5.96 -20.90 -7.63
CA SER A 98 6.46 -22.16 -7.07
C SER A 98 5.65 -22.59 -5.84
N ARG A 99 5.24 -21.67 -4.96
CA ARG A 99 4.30 -22.01 -3.85
C ARG A 99 2.96 -22.50 -4.34
N VAL A 100 2.36 -21.78 -5.28
CA VAL A 100 1.05 -22.12 -5.84
C VAL A 100 1.11 -23.52 -6.45
N ALA A 101 2.15 -23.81 -7.24
CA ALA A 101 2.38 -25.13 -7.82
C ALA A 101 2.53 -26.19 -6.72
N PHE A 102 3.44 -26.00 -5.76
CA PHE A 102 3.72 -26.97 -4.70
C PHE A 102 2.48 -27.31 -3.85
N ILE A 103 1.71 -26.29 -3.46
CA ILE A 103 0.49 -26.46 -2.65
C ILE A 103 -0.58 -27.23 -3.43
N THR A 104 -0.72 -26.94 -4.73
CA THR A 104 -1.74 -27.54 -5.61
C THR A 104 -1.41 -28.97 -6.03
N LEU A 105 -0.12 -29.31 -6.15
CA LEU A 105 0.31 -30.68 -6.48
C LEU A 105 -0.13 -31.68 -5.39
N ASN A 106 -0.41 -32.92 -5.80
CA ASN A 106 -0.62 -34.02 -4.85
C ASN A 106 0.72 -34.47 -4.24
N SER A 107 0.67 -35.24 -3.17
CA SER A 107 1.85 -35.70 -2.42
C SER A 107 2.89 -36.41 -3.29
N GLU A 108 2.45 -37.29 -4.20
CA GLU A 108 3.35 -38.02 -5.12
C GLU A 108 4.11 -37.08 -6.04
N ARG A 109 3.41 -36.11 -6.66
CA ARG A 109 4.05 -35.15 -7.57
C ARG A 109 4.90 -34.12 -6.86
N ARG A 110 4.61 -33.79 -5.60
CA ARG A 110 5.46 -32.89 -4.80
C ARG A 110 6.87 -33.43 -4.66
N ARG A 111 7.03 -34.73 -4.42
CA ARG A 111 8.36 -35.35 -4.31
C ARG A 111 9.16 -35.21 -5.60
N GLY A 112 8.58 -35.60 -6.75
CA GLY A 112 9.25 -35.43 -8.04
C GLY A 112 9.55 -33.96 -8.39
N TRP A 113 8.69 -33.03 -8.00
CA TRP A 113 8.96 -31.59 -8.16
C TRP A 113 10.11 -31.12 -7.26
N MET A 114 10.19 -31.59 -6.02
CA MET A 114 11.30 -31.28 -5.11
C MET A 114 12.63 -31.81 -5.63
N ASP A 115 12.64 -33.03 -6.19
CA ASP A 115 13.84 -33.62 -6.79
C ASP A 115 14.33 -32.77 -7.97
N LEU A 116 13.40 -32.27 -8.81
CA LEU A 116 13.71 -31.34 -9.89
C LEU A 116 14.33 -30.04 -9.34
N VAL A 117 13.73 -29.42 -8.34
CA VAL A 117 14.24 -28.18 -7.72
C VAL A 117 15.62 -28.41 -7.10
N SER A 118 15.83 -29.56 -6.45
CA SER A 118 17.11 -29.91 -5.83
C SER A 118 18.21 -30.09 -6.89
N SER A 119 17.85 -30.58 -8.08
CA SER A 119 18.76 -30.76 -9.21
C SER A 119 19.12 -29.47 -9.97
N LEU A 120 18.41 -28.37 -9.74
CA LEU A 120 18.72 -27.09 -10.38
C LEU A 120 20.07 -26.54 -9.86
N PRO A 121 20.89 -25.95 -10.76
CA PRO A 121 22.21 -25.41 -10.43
C PRO A 121 22.13 -24.23 -9.45
#